data_AF-A0A6A3HIJ0-F1
#
_entry.id   AF-A0A6A3HIJ0-F1
#
_cell.length_a   1.000
_cell.length_b   1.000
_cell.length_c   1.000
_cell.angle_alpha   90.00
_cell.angle_beta   90.00
_cell.angle_gamma   90.00
#
_symmetry.space_group_name_H-M   'P 1'
#
loop_
_entity.id
_entity.type
_entity.pdbx_description
1 polymer ?
#
loop_
_entity_poly.entity_id
_entity_poly.type
_entity_poly.pdbx_seq_one_letter_code
_entity_poly.pdbx_strand_id
1 'polypeptide(L)'
;MTWSLLVVTLVLLHTADVAAGAYPPGPNRFLGSCLDSTCVKSMETDLSVSSQERDSSGRLVMQIALTHPRYQVEDPQTAAGAPYTDECMINGQLFYGANQPSDGSSRGEVNGTLILDMGDWDTSVLASMVAAVIAEEVVGYKVALNYSSPPGEDTMRMSSARRGICTPTHFNVEVWTSSSLSRLRVYFNESYLVGRTGYYGRTGLYTTHDFVLEGANSTPPYFPGFWMHYTLISKLDVAAFKSNPKYYPPAETLCPNGTMGCENNCEKSEACTNRENAGKDCLVIAMMKPEWDKSFFQAVVSNIGIPAYFCFIGYDGVNKYASDAADSKTPVMFIHWEPDMFHVTHKGLFDRVFLPRTDPARVKLATGDYGENGYGKKTNNPLDVDYPTVEVAKYAASIVKHLPIGTLFSKLTLSNPDINDLLSKYSVARNDNTEPAPYFRAACNWVKTN
;
A
#
# COMPACT_ATOMS: atom_id res chain seq x y z
N MET A 1 -15.86 -31.51 -12.04
CA MET A 1 -16.90 -30.69 -11.38
C MET A 1 -16.18 -29.58 -10.63
N THR A 2 -16.33 -28.37 -11.15
CA THR A 2 -15.56 -27.17 -10.85
C THR A 2 -16.05 -26.49 -9.58
N TRP A 3 -15.16 -26.27 -8.62
CA TRP A 3 -15.32 -25.30 -7.54
C TRP A 3 -14.09 -24.39 -7.57
N SER A 4 -14.21 -23.26 -8.25
CA SER A 4 -13.25 -22.16 -8.21
C SER A 4 -13.69 -21.23 -7.07
N LEU A 5 -13.04 -21.33 -5.91
CA LEU A 5 -13.16 -20.30 -4.88
C LEU A 5 -12.19 -19.17 -5.23
N LEU A 6 -12.76 -18.10 -5.79
CA LEU A 6 -12.14 -16.78 -5.82
C LEU A 6 -12.05 -16.33 -4.35
N VAL A 7 -10.87 -16.42 -3.73
CA VAL A 7 -10.63 -15.73 -2.46
C VAL A 7 -10.22 -14.31 -2.83
N VAL A 8 -11.24 -13.48 -3.06
CA VAL A 8 -11.10 -12.06 -2.77
C VAL A 8 -10.73 -12.00 -1.29
N THR A 9 -9.71 -11.24 -0.93
CA THR A 9 -9.48 -10.81 0.45
C THR A 9 -10.63 -9.86 0.82
N LEU A 10 -11.82 -10.45 0.96
CA LEU A 10 -12.99 -9.83 1.49
C LEU A 10 -12.63 -9.58 2.95
N VAL A 11 -12.45 -8.32 3.31
CA VAL A 11 -12.55 -7.89 4.70
C VAL A 11 -13.90 -8.41 5.18
N LEU A 12 -13.89 -9.54 5.89
CA LEU A 12 -15.07 -10.14 6.50
C LEU A 12 -15.52 -9.21 7.63
N LEU A 13 -16.29 -8.19 7.26
CA LEU A 13 -17.15 -7.46 8.17
C LEU A 13 -18.17 -8.46 8.73
N HIS A 14 -17.88 -9.02 9.91
CA HIS A 14 -18.87 -9.72 10.70
C HIS A 14 -19.84 -8.68 11.29
N THR A 15 -20.90 -8.35 10.54
CA THR A 15 -22.07 -7.69 11.12
C THR A 15 -23.09 -8.77 11.49
N ALA A 16 -23.46 -8.81 12.77
CA ALA A 16 -24.64 -9.51 13.25
C ALA A 16 -25.88 -9.11 12.44
N ASP A 17 -26.80 -10.06 12.29
CA ASP A 17 -28.03 -10.02 11.48
C ASP A 17 -28.73 -8.64 11.39
N VAL A 18 -28.33 -7.86 10.40
CA VAL A 18 -29.16 -6.83 9.78
C VAL A 18 -29.37 -7.32 8.36
N ALA A 19 -30.61 -7.42 7.90
CA ALA A 19 -30.92 -7.82 6.52
C ALA A 19 -30.01 -7.02 5.57
N ALA A 20 -29.06 -7.69 4.92
CA ALA A 20 -28.03 -7.02 4.14
C ALA A 20 -28.71 -6.27 2.99
N GLY A 21 -28.73 -4.94 3.06
CA GLY A 21 -29.14 -4.11 1.93
C GLY A 21 -28.23 -4.33 0.73
N ALA A 22 -28.60 -3.73 -0.41
CA ALA A 22 -27.87 -3.90 -1.67
C ALA A 22 -26.39 -3.48 -1.59
N TYR A 23 -26.02 -2.63 -0.62
CA TYR A 23 -24.68 -2.10 -0.47
C TYR A 23 -24.15 -2.34 0.95
N PRO A 24 -22.97 -2.97 1.13
CA PRO A 24 -22.40 -3.15 2.46
C PRO A 24 -22.10 -1.78 3.10
N PRO A 25 -22.39 -1.59 4.40
CA PRO A 25 -22.13 -0.34 5.08
C PRO A 25 -20.63 -0.11 5.31
N GLY A 26 -20.15 1.09 5.00
CA GLY A 26 -18.75 1.47 5.06
C GLY A 26 -18.27 2.01 6.41
N PRO A 27 -16.95 2.22 6.56
CA PRO A 27 -16.36 2.79 7.78
C PRO A 27 -16.68 4.29 7.95
N ASN A 28 -17.09 4.99 6.91
CA ASN A 28 -17.47 6.39 6.98
C ASN A 28 -18.70 6.66 7.87
N ARG A 29 -19.53 5.66 8.16
CA ARG A 29 -20.63 5.77 9.15
C ARG A 29 -20.16 6.10 10.57
N PHE A 30 -18.88 5.88 10.86
CA PHE A 30 -18.27 6.21 12.15
C PHE A 30 -17.68 7.62 12.18
N LEU A 31 -17.56 8.31 11.04
CA LEU A 31 -17.12 9.71 11.02
C LEU A 31 -18.11 10.59 11.77
N GLY A 32 -17.60 11.55 12.53
CA GLY A 32 -18.41 12.35 13.46
C GLY A 32 -18.45 11.79 14.89
N SER A 33 -17.84 10.62 15.14
CA SER A 33 -17.82 9.98 16.45
C SER A 33 -16.44 9.89 17.10
N CYS A 34 -15.37 10.31 16.41
CA CYS A 34 -14.03 10.18 16.97
C CYS A 34 -13.79 11.16 18.13
N LEU A 35 -13.88 12.46 17.86
CA LEU A 35 -13.65 13.55 18.82
C LEU A 35 -14.91 13.80 19.65
N ASP A 36 -15.31 12.82 20.46
CA ASP A 36 -16.48 12.94 21.33
C ASP A 36 -16.21 13.75 22.61
N SER A 37 -17.28 13.99 23.39
CA SER A 37 -17.17 14.74 24.66
C SER A 37 -16.28 14.04 25.69
N THR A 38 -16.20 12.71 25.66
CA THR A 38 -15.38 11.92 26.58
C THR A 38 -13.90 12.12 26.27
N CYS A 39 -13.55 12.11 24.99
CA CYS A 39 -12.21 12.38 24.48
C CYS A 39 -11.77 13.78 24.89
N VAL A 40 -12.59 14.80 24.60
CA VAL A 40 -12.24 16.18 24.93
C VAL A 40 -12.01 16.35 26.43
N LYS A 41 -12.85 15.72 27.28
CA LYS A 41 -12.68 15.75 28.73
C LYS A 41 -11.39 15.06 29.20
N SER A 42 -10.98 13.98 28.55
CA SER A 42 -9.68 13.34 28.81
C SER A 42 -8.55 14.30 28.45
N MET A 43 -8.60 14.89 27.25
CA MET A 43 -7.58 15.84 26.79
C MET A 43 -7.47 17.07 27.69
N GLU A 44 -8.59 17.59 28.22
CA GLU A 44 -8.55 18.67 29.21
C GLU A 44 -7.73 18.29 30.45
N THR A 45 -7.87 17.05 30.90
CA THR A 45 -7.15 16.53 32.07
C THR A 45 -5.68 16.30 31.74
N ASP A 46 -5.39 15.64 30.61
CA ASP A 46 -4.05 15.23 30.21
C ASP A 46 -3.15 16.42 29.83
N LEU A 47 -3.73 17.41 29.14
CA LEU A 47 -3.00 18.60 28.68
C LEU A 47 -3.06 19.76 29.69
N SER A 48 -3.92 19.68 30.71
CA SER A 48 -4.19 20.80 31.64
C SER A 48 -4.64 22.08 30.93
N VAL A 49 -5.44 21.94 29.88
CA VAL A 49 -5.98 23.02 29.03
C VAL A 49 -7.51 22.95 29.06
N SER A 50 -8.23 24.06 29.07
CA SER A 50 -9.70 24.01 29.04
C SER A 50 -10.23 23.83 27.60
N SER A 51 -11.30 23.05 27.43
CA SER A 51 -12.05 22.96 26.16
C SER A 51 -12.73 24.27 25.78
N GLN A 52 -12.82 25.24 26.69
CA GLN A 52 -13.30 26.59 26.42
C GLN A 52 -12.16 27.57 26.14
N GLU A 53 -10.91 27.15 26.29
CA GLU A 53 -9.75 27.97 26.04
C GLU A 53 -9.63 28.29 24.54
N ARG A 54 -9.21 29.53 24.28
CA ARG A 54 -9.06 30.05 22.93
C ARG A 54 -7.65 30.55 22.72
N ASP A 55 -7.12 30.32 21.53
CA ASP A 55 -5.85 30.89 21.13
C ASP A 55 -5.93 32.40 20.91
N SER A 56 -4.80 33.03 20.58
CA SER A 56 -4.72 34.48 20.31
C SER A 56 -5.58 34.96 19.13
N SER A 57 -6.09 34.04 18.31
CA SER A 57 -7.01 34.30 17.20
C SER A 57 -8.47 34.00 17.55
N GLY A 58 -8.76 33.69 18.83
CA GLY A 58 -10.11 33.38 19.31
C GLY A 58 -10.61 31.99 18.91
N ARG A 59 -9.76 31.09 18.42
CA ARG A 59 -10.14 29.73 18.02
C ARG A 59 -10.06 28.81 19.23
N LEU A 60 -11.01 27.88 19.35
CA LEU A 60 -10.93 26.85 20.39
C LEU A 60 -9.67 26.01 20.19
N VAL A 61 -8.94 25.79 21.27
CA VAL A 61 -7.73 24.95 21.26
C VAL A 61 -8.06 23.46 21.22
N MET A 62 -9.27 23.10 21.63
CA MET A 62 -9.84 21.75 21.53
C MET A 62 -11.32 21.86 21.14
N GLN A 63 -11.80 20.94 20.30
CA GLN A 63 -13.21 20.91 19.92
C GLN A 63 -13.69 19.47 19.82
N ILE A 64 -14.97 19.26 20.20
CA ILE A 64 -15.69 18.05 19.81
C ILE A 64 -15.92 18.05 18.30
N ALA A 65 -16.22 16.87 17.75
CA ALA A 65 -16.60 16.71 16.36
C ALA A 65 -17.73 17.69 15.99
N LEU A 66 -17.59 18.33 14.82
CA LEU A 66 -18.62 19.20 14.29
C LEU A 66 -19.88 18.41 13.99
N THR A 67 -21.01 18.89 14.52
CA THR A 67 -22.33 18.26 14.30
C THR A 67 -22.95 18.62 12.96
N HIS A 68 -22.49 19.70 12.32
CA HIS A 68 -23.01 20.19 11.06
C HIS A 68 -21.87 20.51 10.08
N PRO A 69 -22.03 20.16 8.79
CA PRO A 69 -21.08 20.55 7.77
C PRO A 69 -21.02 22.07 7.64
N ARG A 70 -19.81 22.59 7.44
CA ARG A 70 -19.53 24.00 7.16
C ARG A 70 -19.31 24.26 5.68
N TYR A 71 -18.87 23.23 4.95
CA TYR A 71 -18.46 23.32 3.56
C TYR A 71 -18.99 22.16 2.74
N GLN A 72 -19.12 22.39 1.44
CA GLN A 72 -19.47 21.41 0.42
C GLN A 72 -18.48 21.51 -0.74
N VAL A 73 -18.32 20.42 -1.49
CA VAL A 73 -17.57 20.43 -2.74
C VAL A 73 -18.55 20.48 -3.90
N GLU A 74 -18.62 21.64 -4.56
CA GLU A 74 -19.42 21.84 -5.77
C GLU A 74 -18.68 21.25 -6.98
N ASP A 75 -18.79 19.93 -7.19
CA ASP A 75 -18.22 19.23 -8.35
C ASP A 75 -19.31 18.85 -9.37
N PRO A 76 -19.32 19.46 -10.58
CA PRO A 76 -20.26 19.11 -11.65
C PRO A 76 -20.30 17.62 -12.00
N GLN A 77 -19.18 16.90 -11.84
CA GLN A 77 -19.12 15.46 -12.08
C GLN A 77 -20.02 14.73 -11.09
N THR A 78 -19.84 15.00 -9.79
CA THR A 78 -20.65 14.36 -8.73
C THR A 78 -22.11 14.80 -8.74
N ALA A 79 -22.40 16.02 -9.22
CA ALA A 79 -23.76 16.53 -9.35
C ALA A 79 -24.55 15.89 -10.52
N ALA A 80 -23.88 15.26 -11.49
CA ALA A 80 -24.51 14.67 -12.67
C ALA A 80 -25.36 13.42 -12.38
N GLY A 81 -25.25 12.82 -11.20
CA GLY A 81 -26.02 11.63 -10.77
C GLY A 81 -25.61 10.31 -11.44
N ALA A 82 -24.73 10.34 -12.43
CA ALA A 82 -24.18 9.16 -13.11
C ALA A 82 -22.99 8.49 -12.38
N PRO A 83 -22.09 9.21 -11.68
CA PRO A 83 -20.98 8.57 -10.99
C PRO A 83 -21.42 7.60 -9.90
N TYR A 84 -20.59 6.59 -9.64
CA TYR A 84 -20.79 5.55 -8.61
C TYR A 84 -22.04 4.68 -8.76
N THR A 85 -22.71 4.73 -9.92
CA THR A 85 -23.71 3.75 -10.32
C THR A 85 -23.07 2.39 -10.57
N ASP A 86 -23.86 1.32 -10.51
CA ASP A 86 -23.36 -0.05 -10.72
C ASP A 86 -22.77 -0.23 -12.13
N GLU A 87 -23.26 0.50 -13.13
CA GLU A 87 -22.70 0.53 -14.48
C GLU A 87 -21.33 1.22 -14.55
N CYS A 88 -21.08 2.19 -13.67
CA CYS A 88 -19.83 2.95 -13.65
C CYS A 88 -18.73 2.28 -12.83
N MET A 89 -19.11 1.50 -11.83
CA MET A 89 -18.19 0.81 -10.93
C MET A 89 -17.67 -0.47 -11.57
N ILE A 90 -16.35 -0.69 -11.51
CA ILE A 90 -15.79 -1.98 -11.92
C ILE A 90 -15.97 -3.02 -10.80
N ASN A 91 -16.02 -4.30 -11.18
CA ASN A 91 -16.11 -5.41 -10.23
C ASN A 91 -15.01 -5.31 -9.17
N GLY A 92 -15.43 -5.37 -7.90
CA GLY A 92 -14.53 -5.29 -6.74
C GLY A 92 -14.26 -3.87 -6.21
N GLN A 93 -14.65 -2.82 -6.93
CA GLN A 93 -14.53 -1.44 -6.43
C GLN A 93 -15.63 -1.16 -5.39
N LEU A 94 -15.26 -0.49 -4.30
CA LEU A 94 -16.18 -0.14 -3.22
C LEU A 94 -16.26 1.38 -3.09
N PHE A 95 -17.48 1.88 -2.93
CA PHE A 95 -17.74 3.28 -2.67
C PHE A 95 -18.71 3.43 -1.51
N TYR A 96 -18.36 4.30 -0.58
CA TYR A 96 -19.14 4.64 0.60
C TYR A 96 -19.38 6.14 0.62
N GLY A 97 -20.56 6.55 0.18
CA GLY A 97 -21.03 7.93 0.18
C GLY A 97 -21.36 8.41 1.59
N ALA A 98 -21.33 9.72 1.80
CA ALA A 98 -21.59 10.31 3.11
C ALA A 98 -23.00 9.96 3.62
N ASN A 99 -23.17 9.87 4.94
CA ASN A 99 -24.44 9.50 5.59
C ASN A 99 -25.06 8.19 5.03
N GLN A 100 -24.23 7.22 4.62
CA GLN A 100 -24.71 5.93 4.16
C GLN A 100 -25.63 5.27 5.21
N PRO A 101 -26.83 4.81 4.83
CA PRO A 101 -27.73 4.09 5.74
C PRO A 101 -27.07 2.84 6.32
N SER A 102 -27.29 2.58 7.61
CA SER A 102 -26.74 1.41 8.31
C SER A 102 -27.30 0.09 7.79
N ASP A 103 -28.47 0.10 7.18
CA ASP A 103 -29.13 -1.05 6.55
C ASP A 103 -28.59 -1.36 5.15
N GLY A 104 -27.72 -0.51 4.59
CA GLY A 104 -27.17 -0.71 3.26
C GLY A 104 -28.16 -0.49 2.11
N SER A 105 -29.26 0.20 2.34
CA SER A 105 -30.28 0.50 1.33
C SER A 105 -29.79 1.42 0.20
N SER A 106 -28.72 2.18 0.45
CA SER A 106 -28.09 3.10 -0.51
C SER A 106 -26.57 3.13 -0.31
N ARG A 107 -25.83 3.59 -1.32
CA ARG A 107 -24.39 3.91 -1.21
C ARG A 107 -24.14 5.18 -0.40
N GLY A 108 -25.16 6.01 -0.14
CA GLY A 108 -25.04 7.30 0.55
C GLY A 108 -24.92 8.48 -0.41
N GLU A 109 -24.65 9.65 0.15
CA GLU A 109 -24.54 10.91 -0.57
C GLU A 109 -23.21 11.02 -1.33
N VAL A 110 -23.28 11.45 -2.60
CA VAL A 110 -22.11 11.73 -3.44
C VAL A 110 -21.94 13.24 -3.63
N ASN A 111 -22.99 13.90 -4.14
CA ASN A 111 -22.96 15.32 -4.45
C ASN A 111 -22.73 16.18 -3.19
N GLY A 112 -21.87 17.20 -3.31
CA GLY A 112 -21.53 18.10 -2.21
C GLY A 112 -20.52 17.52 -1.20
N THR A 113 -20.10 16.26 -1.33
CA THR A 113 -19.17 15.61 -0.40
C THR A 113 -17.71 15.74 -0.83
N LEU A 114 -16.80 15.67 0.14
CA LEU A 114 -15.38 15.48 -0.12
C LEU A 114 -15.08 13.99 -0.32
N ILE A 115 -14.73 13.60 -1.55
CA ILE A 115 -14.42 12.22 -1.88
C ILE A 115 -12.92 11.96 -1.73
N LEU A 116 -12.55 11.07 -0.82
CA LEU A 116 -11.18 10.59 -0.67
C LEU A 116 -10.95 9.29 -1.45
N ASP A 117 -9.85 9.22 -2.17
CA ASP A 117 -9.41 8.02 -2.87
C ASP A 117 -8.55 7.16 -1.95
N MET A 118 -9.02 5.96 -1.65
CA MET A 118 -8.34 4.96 -0.82
C MET A 118 -7.68 3.94 -1.75
N GLY A 119 -6.40 3.66 -1.53
CA GLY A 119 -5.77 2.46 -2.07
C GLY A 119 -6.30 1.19 -1.42
N ASP A 120 -5.90 0.05 -1.94
CA ASP A 120 -6.22 -1.28 -1.42
C ASP A 120 -5.15 -1.85 -0.46
N TRP A 121 -4.22 -0.99 0.00
CA TRP A 121 -3.19 -1.34 0.98
C TRP A 121 -3.32 -0.52 2.27
N ASP A 122 -2.87 -1.12 3.39
CA ASP A 122 -3.18 -0.65 4.76
C ASP A 122 -2.75 0.79 5.04
N THR A 123 -1.58 1.20 4.59
CA THR A 123 -1.04 2.55 4.87
C THR A 123 -1.88 3.62 4.19
N SER A 124 -2.37 3.36 2.97
CA SER A 124 -3.20 4.31 2.23
C SER A 124 -4.56 4.48 2.90
N VAL A 125 -5.17 3.37 3.33
CA VAL A 125 -6.44 3.40 4.07
C VAL A 125 -6.28 4.14 5.39
N LEU A 126 -5.22 3.85 6.17
CA LEU A 126 -4.98 4.48 7.47
C LEU A 126 -4.70 5.98 7.35
N ALA A 127 -3.78 6.38 6.47
CA ALA A 127 -3.43 7.79 6.25
C ALA A 127 -4.64 8.59 5.78
N SER A 128 -5.45 8.00 4.90
CA SER A 128 -6.64 8.66 4.39
C SER A 128 -7.80 8.68 5.37
N MET A 129 -7.90 7.68 6.26
CA MET A 129 -8.88 7.71 7.35
C MET A 129 -8.54 8.80 8.38
N VAL A 130 -7.25 9.05 8.66
CA VAL A 130 -6.84 10.22 9.45
C VAL A 130 -7.29 11.52 8.76
N ALA A 131 -7.07 11.64 7.45
CA ALA A 131 -7.56 12.79 6.69
C ALA A 131 -9.08 12.93 6.73
N ALA A 132 -9.82 11.82 6.66
CA ALA A 132 -11.29 11.77 6.72
C ALA A 132 -11.81 12.29 8.07
N VAL A 133 -11.26 11.79 9.18
CA VAL A 133 -11.63 12.23 10.54
C VAL A 133 -11.40 13.73 10.69
N ILE A 134 -10.24 14.24 10.30
CA ILE A 134 -9.94 15.67 10.44
C ILE A 134 -10.84 16.52 9.49
N ALA A 135 -11.05 16.06 8.25
CA ALA A 135 -11.89 16.76 7.28
C ALA A 135 -13.35 16.87 7.77
N GLU A 136 -13.91 15.80 8.33
CA GLU A 136 -15.30 15.78 8.78
C GLU A 136 -15.49 16.42 10.15
N GLU A 137 -14.69 16.02 11.13
CA GLU A 137 -14.93 16.36 12.52
C GLU A 137 -14.34 17.71 12.92
N VAL A 138 -13.30 18.18 12.21
CA VAL A 138 -12.57 19.41 12.56
C VAL A 138 -12.83 20.52 11.54
N VAL A 139 -12.71 20.21 10.24
CA VAL A 139 -12.87 21.21 9.17
C VAL A 139 -14.35 21.42 8.82
N GLY A 140 -15.15 20.34 8.79
CA GLY A 140 -16.59 20.39 8.56
C GLY A 140 -17.00 20.11 7.11
N TYR A 141 -16.33 19.18 6.43
CA TYR A 141 -16.84 18.59 5.18
C TYR A 141 -17.58 17.29 5.48
N LYS A 142 -18.56 16.91 4.67
CA LYS A 142 -19.01 15.52 4.65
C LYS A 142 -18.08 14.69 3.78
N VAL A 143 -17.64 13.52 4.27
CA VAL A 143 -16.64 12.71 3.58
C VAL A 143 -17.25 11.43 2.99
N ALA A 144 -16.91 11.17 1.73
CA ALA A 144 -17.17 9.92 1.05
C ALA A 144 -15.83 9.22 0.74
N LEU A 145 -15.85 7.90 0.68
CA LEU A 145 -14.65 7.06 0.52
C LEU A 145 -14.78 6.22 -0.76
N ASN A 146 -13.81 6.36 -1.65
CA ASN A 146 -13.69 5.54 -2.85
C ASN A 146 -12.51 4.57 -2.68
N TYR A 147 -12.77 3.29 -2.48
CA TYR A 147 -11.74 2.26 -2.45
C TYR A 147 -11.48 1.76 -3.88
N SER A 148 -10.31 2.10 -4.41
CA SER A 148 -9.93 1.80 -5.78
C SER A 148 -8.59 1.06 -5.85
N SER A 149 -8.47 0.15 -6.83
CA SER A 149 -7.43 -0.88 -6.87
C SER A 149 -6.25 -0.64 -7.85
N PRO A 150 -6.30 0.21 -8.90
CA PRO A 150 -5.12 0.41 -9.74
C PRO A 150 -4.27 1.64 -9.32
N PRO A 151 -3.02 1.44 -8.86
CA PRO A 151 -2.02 2.50 -8.81
C PRO A 151 -1.85 3.17 -10.17
N GLY A 152 -1.73 4.51 -10.20
CA GLY A 152 -1.46 5.26 -11.43
C GLY A 152 -2.70 5.72 -12.20
N GLU A 153 -3.91 5.35 -11.75
CA GLU A 153 -5.17 5.95 -12.22
C GLU A 153 -5.66 7.11 -11.32
N ASP A 154 -4.89 7.48 -10.29
CA ASP A 154 -5.28 8.43 -9.24
C ASP A 154 -5.67 9.80 -9.84
N THR A 155 -4.80 10.36 -10.66
CA THR A 155 -5.07 11.65 -11.34
C THR A 155 -6.11 11.54 -12.45
N MET A 156 -6.33 10.34 -13.01
CA MET A 156 -7.40 10.10 -13.97
C MET A 156 -8.76 10.20 -13.28
N ARG A 157 -8.89 9.65 -12.07
CA ARG A 157 -10.09 9.81 -11.23
C ARG A 157 -10.30 11.25 -10.77
N MET A 158 -9.24 12.05 -10.67
CA MET A 158 -9.34 13.49 -10.36
C MET A 158 -9.69 14.37 -11.58
N SER A 159 -9.82 13.79 -12.78
CA SER A 159 -10.06 14.52 -14.03
C SER A 159 -11.47 14.29 -14.57
N SER A 160 -11.97 15.21 -15.39
CA SER A 160 -13.25 15.08 -16.11
C SER A 160 -13.27 14.02 -17.22
N ALA A 161 -12.24 13.16 -17.29
CA ALA A 161 -12.07 12.17 -18.34
C ALA A 161 -12.01 10.74 -17.79
N ARG A 162 -12.44 9.79 -18.63
CA ARG A 162 -12.34 8.33 -18.39
C ARG A 162 -12.88 7.95 -17.01
N ARG A 163 -11.99 7.55 -16.08
CA ARG A 163 -12.36 7.10 -14.74
C ARG A 163 -13.00 8.18 -13.90
N GLY A 164 -12.60 9.45 -14.04
CA GLY A 164 -13.24 10.52 -13.25
C GLY A 164 -14.68 10.84 -13.70
N ILE A 165 -15.12 10.35 -14.87
CA ILE A 165 -16.56 10.38 -15.22
C ILE A 165 -17.36 9.45 -14.32
N CYS A 166 -16.80 8.29 -13.97
CA CYS A 166 -17.52 7.25 -13.24
C CYS A 166 -17.22 7.24 -11.74
N THR A 167 -15.99 7.56 -11.35
CA THR A 167 -15.51 7.48 -9.97
C THR A 167 -14.64 8.70 -9.65
N PRO A 168 -15.20 9.94 -9.72
CA PRO A 168 -14.48 11.18 -9.48
C PRO A 168 -14.00 11.29 -8.03
N THR A 169 -12.72 11.55 -7.82
CA THR A 169 -12.15 11.72 -6.47
C THR A 169 -11.49 13.07 -6.30
N HIS A 170 -11.50 13.62 -5.08
CA HIS A 170 -10.95 14.95 -4.81
C HIS A 170 -9.54 14.91 -4.24
N PHE A 171 -9.19 13.88 -3.47
CA PHE A 171 -7.91 13.83 -2.76
C PHE A 171 -7.43 12.40 -2.54
N ASN A 172 -6.15 12.16 -2.81
CA ASN A 172 -5.45 10.93 -2.47
C ASN A 172 -4.24 11.28 -1.58
N VAL A 173 -4.21 10.69 -0.38
CA VAL A 173 -3.20 10.98 0.65
C VAL A 173 -1.90 10.22 0.42
N GLU A 174 -1.94 9.11 -0.33
CA GLU A 174 -0.82 8.23 -0.54
C GLU A 174 -0.74 7.77 -2.01
N VAL A 175 0.13 8.42 -2.77
CA VAL A 175 0.43 8.07 -4.16
C VAL A 175 1.92 7.77 -4.31
N TRP A 176 2.22 6.55 -4.74
CA TRP A 176 3.58 6.11 -5.08
C TRP A 176 3.94 6.61 -6.48
N THR A 177 4.86 7.58 -6.55
CA THR A 177 5.15 8.28 -7.80
C THR A 177 6.22 7.63 -8.66
N SER A 178 6.90 6.58 -8.20
CA SER A 178 8.08 5.99 -8.85
C SER A 178 7.84 5.59 -10.32
N SER A 179 7.21 4.45 -10.56
CA SER A 179 6.94 3.92 -11.91
C SER A 179 5.71 4.55 -12.59
N SER A 180 4.92 5.32 -11.83
CA SER A 180 3.62 5.83 -12.28
C SER A 180 3.63 7.30 -12.72
N LEU A 181 4.71 8.06 -12.51
CA LEU A 181 4.72 9.52 -12.73
C LEU A 181 4.33 9.93 -14.16
N SER A 182 4.76 9.18 -15.18
CA SER A 182 4.40 9.47 -16.58
C SER A 182 2.90 9.33 -16.84
N ARG A 183 2.25 8.34 -16.22
CA ARG A 183 0.79 8.14 -16.29
C ARG A 183 0.06 9.22 -15.51
N LEU A 184 0.54 9.57 -14.32
CA LEU A 184 -0.05 10.62 -13.49
C LEU A 184 -0.03 11.98 -14.20
N ARG A 185 1.06 12.31 -14.90
CA ARG A 185 1.24 13.59 -15.61
C ARG A 185 0.22 13.86 -16.71
N VAL A 186 -0.46 12.83 -17.23
CA VAL A 186 -1.44 12.97 -18.31
C VAL A 186 -2.60 13.89 -17.91
N TYR A 187 -2.98 13.91 -16.62
CA TYR A 187 -4.15 14.63 -16.11
C TYR A 187 -3.79 15.80 -15.19
N PHE A 188 -2.56 16.32 -15.26
CA PHE A 188 -2.09 17.44 -14.42
C PHE A 188 -2.73 18.80 -14.77
N ASN A 189 -3.47 18.89 -15.87
CA ASN A 189 -4.33 20.05 -16.17
C ASN A 189 -5.51 20.15 -15.19
N GLU A 190 -5.94 19.03 -14.62
CA GLU A 190 -7.12 18.93 -13.74
C GLU A 190 -6.79 18.36 -12.36
N SER A 191 -5.52 18.03 -12.12
CA SER A 191 -5.01 17.58 -10.82
C SER A 191 -3.69 18.26 -10.50
N TYR A 192 -3.32 18.33 -9.23
CA TYR A 192 -2.05 18.90 -8.82
C TYR A 192 -1.38 18.13 -7.68
N LEU A 193 -0.05 18.15 -7.68
CA LEU A 193 0.76 17.68 -6.56
C LEU A 193 0.56 18.66 -5.39
N VAL A 194 -0.09 18.18 -4.33
CA VAL A 194 -0.30 18.95 -3.09
C VAL A 194 1.01 19.08 -2.32
N GLY A 195 1.81 18.02 -2.34
CA GLY A 195 3.04 17.90 -1.57
C GLY A 195 3.28 16.46 -1.14
N ARG A 196 4.01 16.29 -0.05
CA ARG A 196 4.43 14.98 0.46
C ARG A 196 3.56 14.53 1.62
N THR A 197 3.32 13.23 1.72
CA THR A 197 2.57 12.64 2.84
C THR A 197 3.36 12.72 4.15
N GLY A 198 4.69 12.63 4.08
CA GLY A 198 5.60 12.85 5.22
C GLY A 198 6.51 11.67 5.52
N TYR A 199 6.01 10.45 5.33
CA TYR A 199 6.78 9.22 5.41
C TYR A 199 7.33 8.85 4.03
N TYR A 200 8.22 7.87 4.05
CA TYR A 200 8.88 7.36 2.87
C TYR A 200 8.51 5.91 2.65
N GLY A 201 8.33 5.55 1.39
CA GLY A 201 8.21 4.19 0.93
C GLY A 201 9.56 3.64 0.48
N ARG A 202 9.74 2.33 0.52
CA ARG A 202 10.89 1.66 -0.09
C ARG A 202 10.57 0.20 -0.36
N THR A 203 10.95 -0.30 -1.53
CA THR A 203 10.97 -1.75 -1.80
C THR A 203 12.37 -2.30 -1.56
N GLY A 204 12.50 -3.56 -1.19
CA GLY A 204 13.79 -4.21 -0.96
C GLY A 204 13.73 -5.72 -1.11
N LEU A 205 14.91 -6.33 -1.11
CA LEU A 205 15.07 -7.75 -0.83
C LEU A 205 15.29 -7.92 0.67
N TYR A 206 14.68 -8.95 1.25
CA TYR A 206 14.74 -9.28 2.66
C TYR A 206 15.11 -10.74 2.85
N THR A 207 15.67 -11.04 4.02
CA THR A 207 16.05 -12.37 4.47
C THR A 207 15.70 -12.54 5.94
N THR A 208 15.63 -13.77 6.44
CA THR A 208 15.43 -14.05 7.88
C THR A 208 16.61 -13.54 8.71
N HIS A 209 16.30 -12.97 9.88
CA HIS A 209 17.31 -12.45 10.83
C HIS A 209 18.24 -13.57 11.33
N ASP A 210 17.69 -14.74 11.61
CA ASP A 210 18.47 -15.92 12.01
C ASP A 210 19.54 -16.29 10.97
N PHE A 211 19.24 -16.12 9.67
CA PHE A 211 20.23 -16.38 8.63
C PHE A 211 21.37 -15.33 8.63
N VAL A 212 21.06 -14.07 8.93
CA VAL A 212 22.07 -13.02 9.13
C VAL A 212 22.96 -13.34 10.33
N LEU A 213 22.38 -13.75 11.46
CA LEU A 213 23.13 -14.15 12.64
C LEU A 213 24.02 -15.37 12.37
N GLU A 214 23.51 -16.36 11.64
CA GLU A 214 24.29 -17.53 11.24
C GLU A 214 25.50 -17.13 10.39
N GLY A 215 25.32 -16.21 9.44
CA GLY A 215 26.41 -15.70 8.62
C GLY A 215 27.46 -14.95 9.42
N ALA A 216 27.02 -14.08 10.33
CA ALA A 216 27.92 -13.34 11.22
C ALA A 216 28.76 -14.28 12.11
N ASN A 217 28.18 -15.42 12.51
CA ASN A 217 28.83 -16.42 13.35
C ASN A 217 29.64 -17.47 12.59
N SER A 218 29.63 -17.46 11.25
CA SER A 218 30.35 -18.42 10.42
C SER A 218 31.86 -18.16 10.41
N THR A 219 32.67 -19.14 10.00
CA THR A 219 34.14 -18.99 9.90
C THR A 219 34.64 -19.43 8.51
N PRO A 220 35.11 -18.49 7.66
CA PRO A 220 35.07 -17.04 7.88
C PRO A 220 33.63 -16.49 7.91
N PRO A 221 33.38 -15.35 8.57
CA PRO A 221 32.07 -14.72 8.54
C PRO A 221 31.65 -14.37 7.12
N TYR A 222 30.37 -14.52 6.83
CA TYR A 222 29.74 -14.04 5.61
C TYR A 222 28.49 -13.27 5.97
N PHE A 223 28.10 -12.30 5.16
CA PHE A 223 26.93 -11.48 5.46
C PHE A 223 25.86 -11.70 4.40
N PRO A 224 24.85 -12.56 4.63
CA PRO A 224 23.78 -12.78 3.65
C PRO A 224 22.99 -11.50 3.35
N GLY A 225 22.97 -10.57 4.31
CA GLY A 225 22.45 -9.22 4.11
C GLY A 225 23.31 -8.34 3.18
N PHE A 226 24.46 -8.80 2.70
CA PHE A 226 25.29 -8.08 1.73
C PHE A 226 25.48 -8.90 0.47
N TRP A 227 25.17 -8.28 -0.66
CA TRP A 227 25.27 -8.90 -1.97
C TRP A 227 26.68 -9.41 -2.35
N MET A 228 27.76 -8.97 -1.72
CA MET A 228 29.10 -9.49 -2.08
C MET A 228 29.37 -10.91 -1.56
N HIS A 229 28.50 -11.46 -0.70
CA HIS A 229 28.73 -12.71 0.03
C HIS A 229 27.81 -13.87 -0.42
N TYR A 230 27.45 -13.98 -1.70
CA TYR A 230 26.59 -15.06 -2.22
C TYR A 230 27.24 -16.46 -2.27
N THR A 231 28.16 -16.80 -1.37
CA THR A 231 28.63 -18.17 -1.16
C THR A 231 27.53 -19.11 -0.61
N LEU A 232 26.27 -18.70 -0.67
CA LEU A 232 25.13 -19.23 0.08
C LEU A 232 24.03 -19.81 -0.80
N ILE A 233 24.31 -19.97 -2.10
CA ILE A 233 23.36 -20.51 -3.08
C ILE A 233 22.74 -21.83 -2.60
N SER A 234 23.52 -22.70 -1.95
CA SER A 234 23.04 -23.97 -1.42
C SER A 234 22.02 -23.83 -0.27
N LYS A 235 21.98 -22.69 0.41
CA LYS A 235 21.00 -22.40 1.48
C LYS A 235 19.71 -21.77 0.96
N LEU A 236 19.73 -21.25 -0.26
CA LEU A 236 18.61 -20.59 -0.93
C LEU A 236 18.24 -21.35 -2.22
N ASP A 237 18.37 -22.68 -2.20
CA ASP A 237 18.27 -23.52 -3.39
C ASP A 237 16.89 -23.45 -4.06
N VAL A 238 16.89 -23.17 -5.36
CA VAL A 238 15.67 -23.13 -6.17
C VAL A 238 15.00 -24.50 -6.31
N ALA A 239 15.76 -25.60 -6.33
CA ALA A 239 15.17 -26.92 -6.49
C ALA A 239 14.33 -27.28 -5.25
N ALA A 240 14.87 -27.05 -4.05
CA ALA A 240 14.13 -27.16 -2.80
C ALA A 240 12.84 -26.31 -2.80
N PHE A 241 12.93 -25.04 -3.22
CA PHE A 241 11.76 -24.16 -3.30
C PHE A 241 10.69 -24.69 -4.27
N LYS A 242 11.07 -25.03 -5.50
CA LYS A 242 10.14 -25.53 -6.52
C LYS A 242 9.56 -26.90 -6.18
N SER A 243 10.21 -27.67 -5.32
CA SER A 243 9.71 -28.94 -4.81
C SER A 243 8.68 -28.78 -3.68
N ASN A 244 8.48 -27.57 -3.14
CA ASN A 244 7.56 -27.33 -2.04
C ASN A 244 6.15 -26.98 -2.55
N PRO A 245 5.20 -27.94 -2.53
CA PRO A 245 3.86 -27.76 -3.09
C PRO A 245 3.01 -26.74 -2.32
N LYS A 246 3.46 -26.29 -1.15
CA LYS A 246 2.78 -25.27 -0.36
C LYS A 246 2.85 -23.89 -1.01
N TYR A 247 3.91 -23.61 -1.75
CA TYR A 247 4.15 -22.28 -2.35
C TYR A 247 4.33 -22.34 -3.87
N TYR A 248 4.72 -23.50 -4.43
CA TYR A 248 5.04 -23.61 -5.85
C TYR A 248 4.50 -24.91 -6.50
N PRO A 249 3.90 -24.84 -7.70
CA PRO A 249 3.51 -23.60 -8.40
C PRO A 249 2.41 -22.85 -7.61
N PRO A 250 2.32 -21.52 -7.74
CA PRO A 250 1.20 -20.76 -7.18
C PRO A 250 -0.13 -21.21 -7.78
N ALA A 251 -1.22 -21.01 -7.04
CA ALA A 251 -2.57 -21.34 -7.50
C ALA A 251 -2.99 -20.53 -8.75
N GLU A 252 -2.56 -19.27 -8.81
CA GLU A 252 -2.76 -18.39 -9.95
C GLU A 252 -1.51 -18.36 -10.83
N THR A 253 -1.69 -18.26 -12.16
CA THR A 253 -0.57 -18.02 -13.06
C THR A 253 -0.22 -16.54 -13.04
N LEU A 254 0.77 -16.18 -12.23
CA LEU A 254 1.21 -14.81 -12.01
C LEU A 254 2.20 -14.32 -13.07
N CYS A 255 3.03 -15.23 -13.60
CA CYS A 255 3.87 -14.90 -14.75
C CYS A 255 3.77 -15.99 -15.83
N PRO A 256 2.91 -15.78 -16.85
CA PRO A 256 2.72 -16.72 -17.94
C PRO A 256 3.99 -16.94 -18.76
N ASN A 257 4.15 -18.18 -19.25
CA ASN A 257 5.29 -18.55 -20.09
C ASN A 257 5.42 -17.62 -21.31
N GLY A 258 6.64 -17.14 -21.57
CA GLY A 258 6.94 -16.24 -22.67
C GLY A 258 6.60 -14.77 -22.42
N THR A 259 6.01 -14.42 -21.28
CA THR A 259 5.75 -13.02 -20.89
C THR A 259 6.86 -12.55 -19.97
N MET A 260 7.47 -11.38 -20.24
CA MET A 260 8.59 -10.83 -19.44
C MET A 260 9.77 -11.82 -19.24
N GLY A 261 9.96 -12.72 -20.20
CA GLY A 261 10.95 -13.79 -20.11
C GLY A 261 10.66 -14.84 -19.04
N CYS A 262 9.41 -14.99 -18.60
CA CYS A 262 9.01 -16.00 -17.65
C CYS A 262 8.91 -17.40 -18.26
N GLU A 263 9.22 -18.39 -17.42
CA GLU A 263 8.93 -19.80 -17.60
C GLU A 263 8.51 -20.40 -16.25
N ASN A 264 7.31 -21.00 -16.23
CA ASN A 264 6.67 -21.60 -15.06
C ASN A 264 6.60 -20.63 -13.86
N ASN A 265 6.02 -19.44 -14.03
CA ASN A 265 5.96 -18.41 -12.97
C ASN A 265 7.33 -17.94 -12.44
N CYS A 266 8.44 -18.22 -13.12
CA CYS A 266 9.74 -17.70 -12.73
C CYS A 266 10.47 -17.04 -13.90
N GLU A 267 11.25 -16.02 -13.60
CA GLU A 267 12.34 -15.54 -14.44
C GLU A 267 13.67 -16.10 -13.90
N LYS A 268 14.75 -15.99 -14.68
CA LYS A 268 16.10 -16.31 -14.19
C LYS A 268 17.16 -15.44 -14.83
N SER A 269 18.26 -15.21 -14.11
CA SER A 269 19.39 -14.43 -14.61
C SER A 269 20.27 -15.21 -15.59
N GLU A 270 21.01 -14.49 -16.44
CA GLU A 270 22.04 -15.09 -17.30
C GLU A 270 23.11 -15.83 -16.49
N ALA A 271 23.51 -15.27 -15.34
CA ALA A 271 24.43 -15.92 -14.42
C ALA A 271 23.89 -17.26 -13.94
N CYS A 272 22.57 -17.38 -13.72
CA CYS A 272 21.95 -18.66 -13.38
C CYS A 272 22.01 -19.64 -14.54
N THR A 273 21.65 -19.23 -15.76
CA THR A 273 21.76 -20.08 -16.96
C THR A 273 23.18 -20.64 -17.13
N ASN A 274 24.19 -19.78 -17.01
CA ASN A 274 25.60 -20.19 -17.13
C ASN A 274 26.01 -21.18 -16.03
N ARG A 275 25.44 -21.03 -14.84
CA ARG A 275 25.71 -21.88 -13.69
C ARG A 275 25.05 -23.25 -13.81
N GLU A 276 23.78 -23.30 -14.24
CA GLU A 276 23.07 -24.55 -14.53
C GLU A 276 23.76 -25.33 -15.65
N ASN A 277 24.23 -24.66 -16.71
CA ASN A 277 25.01 -25.28 -17.77
C ASN A 277 26.33 -25.90 -17.26
N ALA A 278 26.85 -25.42 -16.14
CA ALA A 278 28.01 -25.97 -15.45
C ALA A 278 27.64 -27.01 -14.37
N GLY A 279 26.38 -27.47 -14.32
CA GLY A 279 25.89 -28.46 -13.36
C GLY A 279 25.81 -27.95 -11.92
N LYS A 280 25.60 -26.65 -11.73
CA LYS A 280 25.52 -26.00 -10.41
C LYS A 280 24.15 -25.35 -10.20
N ASP A 281 23.74 -25.28 -8.93
CA ASP A 281 22.43 -24.74 -8.54
C ASP A 281 22.38 -23.22 -8.59
N CYS A 282 21.17 -22.66 -8.61
CA CYS A 282 20.92 -21.22 -8.49
C CYS A 282 20.14 -20.93 -7.20
N LEU A 283 20.26 -19.70 -6.71
CA LEU A 283 19.42 -19.27 -5.59
C LEU A 283 18.02 -18.88 -6.08
N VAL A 284 17.05 -18.88 -5.18
CA VAL A 284 15.70 -18.34 -5.44
C VAL A 284 15.46 -17.05 -4.68
N ILE A 285 14.79 -16.12 -5.35
CA ILE A 285 14.16 -14.95 -4.76
C ILE A 285 12.66 -15.09 -4.97
N ALA A 286 11.92 -15.17 -3.87
CA ALA A 286 10.46 -15.19 -3.93
C ALA A 286 9.95 -13.78 -4.25
N MET A 287 9.20 -13.69 -5.35
CA MET A 287 8.65 -12.45 -5.89
C MET A 287 7.14 -12.43 -5.69
N MET A 288 6.57 -11.24 -5.55
CA MET A 288 5.12 -11.10 -5.41
C MET A 288 4.43 -11.16 -6.78
N LYS A 289 4.49 -10.08 -7.56
CA LYS A 289 3.91 -10.00 -8.91
C LYS A 289 4.88 -9.31 -9.87
N PRO A 290 4.93 -9.72 -11.17
CA PRO A 290 5.87 -9.17 -12.13
C PRO A 290 5.62 -7.68 -12.47
N GLU A 291 4.38 -7.21 -12.35
CA GLU A 291 4.00 -5.83 -12.61
C GLU A 291 4.36 -4.85 -11.48
N TRP A 292 4.66 -5.34 -10.28
CA TRP A 292 5.04 -4.51 -9.13
C TRP A 292 6.55 -4.26 -9.13
N ASP A 293 6.95 -2.99 -8.95
CA ASP A 293 8.34 -2.53 -9.13
C ASP A 293 8.99 -3.13 -10.38
N LYS A 294 8.22 -3.10 -11.47
CA LYS A 294 8.43 -3.88 -12.69
C LYS A 294 9.91 -3.98 -13.06
N SER A 295 10.41 -5.22 -13.02
CA SER A 295 11.75 -5.59 -13.48
C SER A 295 12.94 -4.99 -12.71
N PHE A 296 12.72 -4.26 -11.62
CA PHE A 296 13.79 -3.55 -10.90
C PHE A 296 14.80 -4.52 -10.29
N PHE A 297 14.35 -5.40 -9.39
CA PHE A 297 15.25 -6.31 -8.66
C PHE A 297 15.83 -7.38 -9.58
N GLN A 298 15.08 -7.83 -10.59
CA GLN A 298 15.57 -8.80 -11.54
C GLN A 298 16.74 -8.24 -12.35
N ALA A 299 16.64 -6.99 -12.81
CA ALA A 299 17.74 -6.30 -13.48
C ALA A 299 18.95 -6.13 -12.56
N VAL A 300 18.75 -5.60 -11.34
CA VAL A 300 19.86 -5.37 -10.39
C VAL A 300 20.61 -6.64 -10.09
N VAL A 301 19.88 -7.69 -9.68
CA VAL A 301 20.46 -8.99 -9.30
C VAL A 301 21.19 -9.63 -10.48
N SER A 302 20.65 -9.50 -11.69
CA SER A 302 21.29 -10.03 -12.90
C SER A 302 22.56 -9.27 -13.28
N ASN A 303 22.52 -7.93 -13.23
CA ASN A 303 23.64 -7.09 -13.65
C ASN A 303 24.84 -7.14 -12.69
N ILE A 304 24.60 -7.44 -11.41
CA ILE A 304 25.66 -7.67 -10.43
C ILE A 304 26.12 -9.14 -10.40
N GLY A 305 25.65 -9.96 -11.34
CA GLY A 305 26.18 -11.30 -11.61
C GLY A 305 25.68 -12.41 -10.69
N ILE A 306 24.54 -12.21 -10.03
CA ILE A 306 24.00 -13.21 -9.09
C ILE A 306 23.23 -14.28 -9.88
N PRO A 307 23.55 -15.57 -9.70
CA PRO A 307 22.82 -16.66 -10.32
C PRO A 307 21.51 -16.94 -9.56
N ALA A 308 20.43 -16.25 -9.95
CA ALA A 308 19.16 -16.27 -9.26
C ALA A 308 17.99 -16.63 -10.19
N TYR A 309 17.01 -17.30 -9.61
CA TYR A 309 15.63 -17.36 -10.06
C TYR A 309 14.80 -16.29 -9.35
N PHE A 310 13.84 -15.72 -10.08
CA PHE A 310 12.85 -14.79 -9.55
C PHE A 310 11.48 -15.43 -9.71
N CYS A 311 10.96 -16.06 -8.66
CA CYS A 311 9.74 -16.88 -8.75
C CYS A 311 8.54 -16.16 -8.13
N PHE A 312 7.53 -15.89 -8.94
CA PHE A 312 6.33 -15.14 -8.54
C PHE A 312 5.31 -16.05 -7.85
N ILE A 313 5.00 -15.76 -6.60
CA ILE A 313 4.05 -16.51 -5.76
C ILE A 313 2.95 -15.63 -5.14
N GLY A 314 2.89 -14.35 -5.50
CA GLY A 314 1.85 -13.42 -5.05
C GLY A 314 2.17 -12.76 -3.72
N TYR A 315 1.45 -11.70 -3.37
CA TYR A 315 1.61 -10.99 -2.10
C TYR A 315 1.44 -11.93 -0.90
N ASP A 316 0.29 -12.60 -0.82
CA ASP A 316 -0.02 -13.53 0.27
C ASP A 316 0.94 -14.72 0.30
N GLY A 317 1.33 -15.23 -0.87
CA GLY A 317 2.29 -16.34 -0.98
C GLY A 317 3.67 -15.96 -0.47
N VAL A 318 4.18 -14.76 -0.81
CA VAL A 318 5.45 -14.24 -0.28
C VAL A 318 5.37 -14.03 1.22
N ASN A 319 4.30 -13.40 1.72
CA ASN A 319 4.13 -13.16 3.16
C ASN A 319 4.12 -14.46 3.95
N LYS A 320 3.35 -15.45 3.49
CA LYS A 320 3.26 -16.79 4.10
C LYS A 320 4.60 -17.54 4.01
N TYR A 321 5.28 -17.47 2.87
CA TYR A 321 6.58 -18.12 2.66
C TYR A 321 7.64 -17.57 3.62
N ALA A 322 7.72 -16.25 3.73
CA ALA A 322 8.67 -15.58 4.61
C ALA A 322 8.34 -15.83 6.10
N SER A 323 7.07 -15.71 6.51
CA SER A 323 6.66 -15.93 7.90
C SER A 323 6.96 -17.36 8.36
N ASP A 324 6.59 -18.36 7.55
CA ASP A 324 6.81 -19.76 7.89
C ASP A 324 8.31 -20.10 7.93
N ALA A 325 9.11 -19.46 7.06
CA ALA A 325 10.56 -19.59 7.09
C ALA A 325 11.20 -18.98 8.34
N ALA A 326 10.67 -17.86 8.83
CA ALA A 326 11.11 -17.29 10.11
C ALA A 326 10.81 -18.26 11.27
N ASP A 327 9.60 -18.82 11.32
CA ASP A 327 9.19 -19.79 12.34
C ASP A 327 10.05 -21.06 12.32
N SER A 328 10.38 -21.55 11.11
CA SER A 328 11.22 -22.75 10.93
C SER A 328 12.72 -22.45 10.85
N LYS A 329 13.15 -21.20 11.08
CA LYS A 329 14.55 -20.75 10.99
C LYS A 329 15.22 -21.12 9.67
N THR A 330 14.44 -21.14 8.59
CA THR A 330 14.90 -21.49 7.26
C THR A 330 15.40 -20.23 6.53
N PRO A 331 16.60 -20.27 5.93
CA PRO A 331 17.07 -19.19 5.07
C PRO A 331 16.14 -18.97 3.88
N VAL A 332 15.75 -17.72 3.64
CA VAL A 332 14.96 -17.32 2.47
C VAL A 332 15.40 -15.96 1.95
N MET A 333 15.11 -15.69 0.68
CA MET A 333 15.23 -14.36 0.10
C MET A 333 13.93 -14.01 -0.62
N PHE A 334 13.38 -12.84 -0.33
CA PHE A 334 12.10 -12.41 -0.88
C PHE A 334 12.04 -10.91 -1.07
N ILE A 335 11.20 -10.45 -2.00
CA ILE A 335 10.89 -9.04 -2.19
C ILE A 335 9.81 -8.59 -1.21
N HIS A 336 9.94 -7.39 -0.65
CA HIS A 336 8.89 -6.74 0.13
C HIS A 336 9.03 -5.22 0.10
N TRP A 337 8.03 -4.48 0.58
CA TRP A 337 8.10 -3.04 0.78
C TRP A 337 7.84 -2.62 2.23
N GLU A 338 8.31 -1.43 2.57
CA GLU A 338 8.04 -0.73 3.81
C GLU A 338 7.52 0.69 3.50
N PRO A 339 6.59 1.24 4.30
CA PRO A 339 5.89 0.59 5.42
C PRO A 339 4.83 -0.42 4.94
N ASP A 340 4.66 -1.52 5.66
CA ASP A 340 3.63 -2.53 5.43
C ASP A 340 3.30 -3.28 6.73
N MET A 341 2.07 -3.77 6.86
CA MET A 341 1.64 -4.57 8.01
C MET A 341 2.54 -5.78 8.28
N PHE A 342 3.08 -6.41 7.24
CA PHE A 342 3.98 -7.56 7.37
C PHE A 342 5.19 -7.27 8.27
N HIS A 343 5.82 -6.11 8.11
CA HIS A 343 6.99 -5.71 8.91
C HIS A 343 6.63 -5.30 10.34
N VAL A 344 5.38 -4.87 10.56
CA VAL A 344 4.87 -4.54 11.90
C VAL A 344 4.53 -5.82 12.68
N THR A 345 3.89 -6.80 12.05
CA THR A 345 3.51 -8.07 12.70
C THR A 345 4.70 -9.01 12.89
N HIS A 346 5.74 -8.89 12.07
CA HIS A 346 6.95 -9.72 12.13
C HIS A 346 8.19 -8.91 12.51
N LYS A 347 8.01 -7.93 13.41
CA LYS A 347 9.07 -7.01 13.82
C LYS A 347 10.30 -7.77 14.33
N GLY A 348 11.45 -7.49 13.71
CA GLY A 348 12.75 -8.06 14.08
C GLY A 348 13.01 -9.48 13.56
N LEU A 349 12.11 -10.05 12.75
CA LEU A 349 12.31 -11.39 12.16
C LEU A 349 13.03 -11.37 10.82
N PHE A 350 13.13 -10.20 10.18
CA PHE A 350 13.71 -10.05 8.85
C PHE A 350 14.67 -8.86 8.79
N ASP A 351 15.74 -9.04 8.02
CA ASP A 351 16.71 -8.00 7.69
C ASP A 351 16.68 -7.72 6.19
N ARG A 352 16.93 -6.47 5.83
CA ARG A 352 17.08 -6.07 4.44
C ARG A 352 18.44 -6.54 3.89
N VAL A 353 18.42 -7.09 2.68
CA VAL A 353 19.61 -7.34 1.86
C VAL A 353 20.03 -6.04 1.18
N PHE A 354 21.25 -5.60 1.46
CA PHE A 354 21.89 -4.47 0.82
C PHE A 354 22.45 -4.88 -0.54
N LEU A 355 21.94 -4.24 -1.59
CA LEU A 355 22.47 -4.24 -2.96
C LEU A 355 23.47 -3.06 -3.12
N PRO A 356 24.17 -2.90 -4.27
CA PRO A 356 25.03 -1.73 -4.46
C PRO A 356 24.29 -0.44 -4.17
N ARG A 357 24.95 0.52 -3.52
CA ARG A 357 24.32 1.74 -3.03
C ARG A 357 23.49 2.43 -4.12
N THR A 358 22.27 2.82 -3.78
CA THR A 358 21.39 3.60 -4.65
C THR A 358 22.10 4.83 -5.22
N ASP A 359 21.99 4.99 -6.54
CA ASP A 359 22.42 6.17 -7.29
C ASP A 359 21.23 6.69 -8.13
N PRO A 360 20.67 7.87 -7.83
CA PRO A 360 19.55 8.45 -8.59
C PRO A 360 19.82 8.60 -10.09
N ALA A 361 21.07 8.83 -10.51
CA ALA A 361 21.40 8.93 -11.93
C ALA A 361 21.25 7.58 -12.63
N ARG A 362 21.58 6.48 -11.95
CA ARG A 362 21.45 5.11 -12.49
C ARG A 362 20.02 4.60 -12.39
N VAL A 363 19.30 4.92 -11.32
CA VAL A 363 17.86 4.60 -11.20
C VAL A 363 17.05 5.18 -12.36
N LYS A 364 17.37 6.39 -12.82
CA LYS A 364 16.70 7.03 -13.98
C LYS A 364 16.91 6.29 -15.31
N LEU A 365 17.90 5.41 -15.39
CA LEU A 365 18.18 4.60 -16.60
C LEU A 365 17.37 3.31 -16.65
N ALA A 366 16.61 2.99 -15.59
CA ALA A 366 15.77 1.80 -15.56
C ALA A 366 14.76 1.83 -16.71
N THR A 367 14.77 0.80 -17.55
CA THR A 367 13.84 0.67 -18.68
C THR A 367 12.47 0.15 -18.26
N GLY A 368 12.40 -0.48 -17.07
CA GLY A 368 11.20 -1.18 -16.60
C GLY A 368 10.96 -2.49 -17.32
N ASP A 369 11.98 -3.04 -17.99
CA ASP A 369 11.93 -4.32 -18.70
C ASP A 369 12.91 -5.33 -18.11
N TYR A 370 12.55 -6.60 -18.26
CA TYR A 370 13.38 -7.77 -17.96
C TYR A 370 12.86 -8.94 -18.80
N GLY A 371 13.77 -9.85 -19.17
CA GLY A 371 13.44 -11.01 -19.98
C GLY A 371 13.09 -10.67 -21.44
N GLU A 372 13.35 -9.44 -21.89
CA GLU A 372 13.11 -8.95 -23.24
C GLU A 372 13.88 -9.72 -24.31
N ASN A 373 14.98 -10.36 -23.92
CA ASN A 373 15.81 -11.21 -24.77
C ASN A 373 15.50 -12.72 -24.60
N GLY A 374 14.46 -13.06 -23.83
CA GLY A 374 14.06 -14.43 -23.51
C GLY A 374 14.53 -14.91 -22.13
N TYR A 375 14.02 -16.08 -21.72
CA TYR A 375 14.27 -16.68 -20.41
C TYR A 375 15.76 -16.98 -20.18
N GLY A 376 16.31 -16.49 -19.07
CA GLY A 376 17.70 -16.72 -18.69
C GLY A 376 18.72 -16.01 -19.57
N LYS A 377 18.32 -14.97 -20.31
CA LYS A 377 19.21 -14.14 -21.13
C LYS A 377 19.52 -12.81 -20.43
N LYS A 378 20.63 -12.19 -20.84
CA LYS A 378 21.03 -10.88 -20.35
C LYS A 378 19.94 -9.85 -20.63
N THR A 379 19.64 -9.00 -19.66
CA THR A 379 18.73 -7.85 -19.83
C THR A 379 19.48 -6.64 -20.40
N ASN A 380 18.78 -5.81 -21.15
CA ASN A 380 19.18 -4.50 -21.63
C ASN A 380 18.88 -3.41 -20.59
N ASN A 381 18.10 -3.70 -19.54
CA ASN A 381 17.89 -2.79 -18.42
C ASN A 381 19.20 -2.61 -17.65
N PRO A 382 19.82 -1.41 -17.64
CA PRO A 382 21.19 -1.23 -17.14
C PRO A 382 21.29 -1.10 -15.62
N LEU A 383 20.17 -1.28 -14.91
CA LEU A 383 20.05 -1.02 -13.49
C LEU A 383 20.84 -2.04 -12.65
N ASP A 384 21.71 -1.56 -11.77
CA ASP A 384 22.61 -2.37 -10.94
C ASP A 384 22.81 -1.78 -9.52
N VAL A 385 21.86 -0.96 -9.08
CA VAL A 385 21.86 -0.30 -7.76
C VAL A 385 20.57 -0.57 -6.99
N ASP A 386 20.63 -0.50 -5.66
CA ASP A 386 19.52 -0.75 -4.75
C ASP A 386 18.37 0.24 -4.97
N TYR A 387 17.16 -0.20 -4.65
CA TYR A 387 15.93 0.56 -4.79
C TYR A 387 15.96 1.82 -3.91
N PRO A 388 15.64 3.00 -4.48
CA PRO A 388 15.68 4.25 -3.75
C PRO A 388 14.59 4.30 -2.69
N THR A 389 14.86 4.98 -1.59
CA THR A 389 13.78 5.48 -0.74
C THR A 389 12.94 6.48 -1.56
N VAL A 390 11.64 6.24 -1.66
CA VAL A 390 10.70 7.05 -2.43
C VAL A 390 9.83 7.89 -1.50
N GLU A 391 9.58 9.13 -1.92
CA GLU A 391 8.69 10.02 -1.21
C GLU A 391 7.26 9.76 -1.65
N VAL A 392 6.39 9.43 -0.70
CA VAL A 392 4.97 9.26 -0.96
C VAL A 392 4.34 10.64 -1.13
N ALA A 393 3.55 10.80 -2.19
CA ALA A 393 2.99 12.08 -2.60
C ALA A 393 1.49 12.15 -2.32
N LYS A 394 1.00 13.38 -2.16
CA LYS A 394 -0.42 13.72 -2.08
C LYS A 394 -0.86 14.38 -3.38
N TYR A 395 -1.97 13.94 -3.95
CA TYR A 395 -2.57 14.55 -5.14
C TYR A 395 -4.00 14.98 -4.86
N ALA A 396 -4.42 16.08 -5.47
CA ALA A 396 -5.79 16.57 -5.38
C ALA A 396 -6.31 17.00 -6.75
N ALA A 397 -7.62 16.93 -6.93
CA ALA A 397 -8.33 17.53 -8.05
C ALA A 397 -8.22 19.06 -7.99
N SER A 398 -8.08 19.71 -9.14
CA SER A 398 -7.91 21.17 -9.20
C SER A 398 -9.15 21.93 -8.71
N ILE A 399 -10.33 21.29 -8.73
CA ILE A 399 -11.58 21.87 -8.25
C ILE A 399 -11.57 22.18 -6.75
N VAL A 400 -10.80 21.43 -5.96
CA VAL A 400 -10.68 21.65 -4.51
C VAL A 400 -9.50 22.56 -4.13
N LYS A 401 -8.72 23.04 -5.10
CA LYS A 401 -7.49 23.82 -4.87
C LYS A 401 -7.69 25.11 -4.09
N HIS A 402 -8.82 25.78 -4.34
CA HIS A 402 -9.14 27.08 -3.73
C HIS A 402 -10.19 26.97 -2.63
N LEU A 403 -10.57 25.75 -2.25
CA LEU A 403 -11.49 25.51 -1.15
C LEU A 403 -10.74 25.49 0.20
N PRO A 404 -11.43 25.77 1.32
CA PRO A 404 -10.83 25.73 2.66
C PRO A 404 -10.09 24.42 2.99
N ILE A 405 -10.49 23.30 2.39
CA ILE A 405 -9.85 21.99 2.59
C ILE A 405 -8.38 21.96 2.12
N GLY A 406 -7.97 22.82 1.17
CA GLY A 406 -6.60 22.87 0.66
C GLY A 406 -5.55 23.13 1.75
N THR A 407 -5.93 23.82 2.83
CA THR A 407 -5.05 24.01 4.00
C THR A 407 -4.79 22.69 4.72
N LEU A 408 -5.81 21.86 4.92
CA LEU A 408 -5.63 20.53 5.50
C LEU A 408 -4.73 19.69 4.59
N PHE A 409 -5.01 19.65 3.29
CA PHE A 409 -4.24 18.84 2.35
C PHE A 409 -2.75 19.20 2.34
N SER A 410 -2.43 20.49 2.34
CA SER A 410 -1.04 20.94 2.36
C SER A 410 -0.33 20.63 3.69
N LYS A 411 -1.02 20.79 4.82
CA LYS A 411 -0.41 20.66 6.16
C LYS A 411 -0.40 19.23 6.72
N LEU A 412 -1.36 18.39 6.33
CA LEU A 412 -1.43 17.00 6.80
C LEU A 412 -0.14 16.28 6.45
N THR A 413 0.61 15.90 7.48
CA THR A 413 1.89 15.22 7.35
C THR A 413 1.93 14.10 8.39
N LEU A 414 2.26 12.89 7.94
CA LEU A 414 2.47 11.71 8.78
C LEU A 414 3.93 11.31 8.62
N SER A 415 4.69 11.26 9.70
CA SER A 415 6.09 10.81 9.71
C SER A 415 6.21 9.28 9.66
N ASN A 416 7.43 8.75 9.48
CA ASN A 416 7.67 7.30 9.55
C ASN A 416 7.21 6.69 10.89
N PRO A 417 7.47 7.30 12.07
CA PRO A 417 6.87 6.85 13.33
C PRO A 417 5.34 6.84 13.31
N ASP A 418 4.69 7.87 12.75
CA ASP A 418 3.23 7.99 12.76
C ASP A 418 2.56 6.88 11.97
N ILE A 419 3.04 6.58 10.76
CA ILE A 419 2.46 5.51 9.94
C ILE A 419 2.69 4.13 10.56
N ASN A 420 3.84 3.91 11.21
CA ASN A 420 4.11 2.66 11.93
C ASN A 420 3.26 2.52 13.20
N ASP A 421 2.99 3.62 13.92
CA ASP A 421 2.05 3.61 15.04
C ASP A 421 0.63 3.32 14.56
N LEU A 422 0.17 3.95 13.47
CA LEU A 422 -1.12 3.67 12.83
C LEU A 422 -1.27 2.19 12.47
N LEU A 423 -0.26 1.60 11.81
CA LEU A 423 -0.25 0.16 11.49
C LEU A 423 -0.28 -0.70 12.76
N SER A 424 0.43 -0.32 13.81
CA SER A 424 0.43 -1.03 15.09
C SER A 424 -0.95 -0.98 15.76
N LYS A 425 -1.59 0.20 15.80
CA LYS A 425 -2.96 0.35 16.31
C LYS A 425 -3.97 -0.44 15.48
N TYR A 426 -3.80 -0.45 14.16
CA TYR A 426 -4.60 -1.26 13.25
C TYR A 426 -4.41 -2.75 13.52
N SER A 427 -3.18 -3.21 13.74
CA SER A 427 -2.89 -4.60 14.11
C SER A 427 -3.65 -5.03 15.37
N VAL A 428 -3.76 -4.16 16.37
CA VAL A 428 -4.54 -4.44 17.57
C VAL A 428 -6.03 -4.46 17.26
N ALA A 429 -6.53 -3.44 16.55
CA ALA A 429 -7.96 -3.31 16.24
C ALA A 429 -8.48 -4.44 15.34
N ARG A 430 -7.73 -4.86 14.31
CA ARG A 430 -8.14 -5.93 13.38
C ARG A 430 -8.22 -7.31 14.02
N ASN A 431 -7.54 -7.51 15.16
CA ASN A 431 -7.54 -8.76 15.90
C ASN A 431 -8.64 -8.80 16.99
N ASP A 432 -9.38 -7.70 17.17
CA ASP A 432 -10.55 -7.63 18.03
C ASP A 432 -11.79 -8.01 17.23
N ASN A 433 -12.30 -9.23 17.44
CA ASN A 433 -13.48 -9.74 16.73
C ASN A 433 -14.77 -8.94 17.03
N THR A 434 -14.76 -8.04 18.01
CA THR A 434 -15.88 -7.14 18.31
C THR A 434 -15.78 -5.78 17.62
N GLU A 435 -14.66 -5.50 16.95
CA GLU A 435 -14.40 -4.23 16.29
C GLU A 435 -14.97 -4.20 14.86
N PRO A 436 -16.04 -3.41 14.58
CA PRO A 436 -16.65 -3.37 13.27
C PRO A 436 -15.90 -2.50 12.25
N ALA A 437 -14.98 -1.63 12.67
CA ALA A 437 -14.21 -0.76 11.76
C ALA A 437 -12.78 -0.51 12.26
N PRO A 438 -11.88 -1.51 12.12
CA PRO A 438 -10.53 -1.45 12.69
C PRO A 438 -9.68 -0.31 12.13
N TYR A 439 -9.83 0.04 10.84
CA TYR A 439 -9.14 1.21 10.26
C TYR A 439 -9.59 2.53 10.90
N PHE A 440 -10.91 2.71 11.09
CA PHE A 440 -11.44 3.89 11.74
C PHE A 440 -10.97 3.97 13.19
N ARG A 441 -11.06 2.87 13.96
CA ARG A 441 -10.57 2.84 15.34
C ARG A 441 -9.09 3.19 15.44
N ALA A 442 -8.24 2.63 14.57
CA ALA A 442 -6.82 2.91 14.56
C ALA A 442 -6.51 4.38 14.26
N ALA A 443 -7.10 4.92 13.19
CA ALA A 443 -6.95 6.32 12.80
C ALA A 443 -7.50 7.27 13.88
N CYS A 444 -8.68 6.97 14.42
CA CYS A 444 -9.29 7.77 15.48
C CYS A 444 -8.41 7.80 16.73
N ASN A 445 -7.94 6.65 17.21
CA ASN A 445 -7.05 6.60 18.37
C ASN A 445 -5.76 7.39 18.13
N TRP A 446 -5.23 7.41 16.91
CA TRP A 446 -4.06 8.22 16.57
C TRP A 446 -4.38 9.73 16.57
N VAL A 447 -5.53 10.14 16.00
CA VAL A 447 -5.98 11.55 15.99
C VAL A 447 -6.27 12.07 17.40
N LYS A 448 -6.71 11.21 18.33
CA LYS A 448 -6.91 11.61 19.72
C LYS A 448 -5.60 11.94 20.44
N THR A 449 -4.49 11.36 19.99
CA THR A 449 -3.19 11.48 20.67
C THR A 449 -2.22 12.46 20.01
N ASN A 450 -2.52 12.96 18.81
CA ASN A 450 -1.64 13.82 18.00
C ASN A 450 -2.45 14.94 17.34
#